data_AF-A0A8J3BY98-F1
#
_entry.id   AF-A0A8J3BY98-F1
#
_cell.length_a   1.000
_cell.length_b   1.000
_cell.length_c   1.000
_cell.angle_alpha   90.00
_cell.angle_beta   90.00
_cell.angle_gamma   90.00
#
_symmetry.space_group_name_H-M   'P 1'
#
loop_
_entity.id
_entity.type
_entity.pdbx_description
1 polymer ?
#
loop_
_entity_poly.entity_id
_entity_poly.type
_entity_poly.pdbx_seq_one_letter_code
_entity_poly.pdbx_strand_id
1 'polypeptide(L)'
;MAGMEWIISFAVVVPFVLALVVAVSDRRSAIDRQARRLAAVERKLDLIMDHLDVREPEPTLPGPVWEELVAGRKIQAIKKYREATGAGLKEAKDAVELVARQRGLE
;
A
#
# COMPACT_ATOMS: atom_id res chain seq x y z
N MET A 1 21.93 57.90 -4.24
CA MET A 1 22.65 56.91 -3.39
C MET A 1 21.70 55.79 -2.95
N ALA A 2 21.03 55.08 -3.88
CA ALA A 2 20.07 54.02 -3.55
C ALA A 2 20.43 52.65 -4.15
N GLY A 3 21.42 52.58 -5.05
CA GLY A 3 21.84 51.34 -5.71
C GLY A 3 22.80 50.47 -4.88
N MET A 4 23.47 51.03 -3.87
CA MET A 4 24.49 50.32 -3.08
C MET A 4 23.89 49.43 -1.98
N GLU A 5 22.72 49.81 -1.45
CA GLU A 5 21.96 49.06 -0.44
C GLU A 5 21.46 47.70 -0.97
N TRP A 6 21.07 47.65 -2.24
CA TRP A 6 20.59 46.42 -2.90
C TRP A 6 21.74 45.43 -3.11
N ILE A 7 22.92 45.92 -3.46
CA ILE A 7 24.10 45.09 -3.69
C ILE A 7 24.56 44.42 -2.38
N ILE A 8 24.54 45.16 -1.27
CA ILE A 8 24.90 44.62 0.06
C ILE A 8 23.87 43.58 0.52
N SER A 9 22.58 43.82 0.28
CA SER A 9 21.52 42.86 0.63
C SER A 9 21.66 41.54 -0.14
N PHE A 10 21.91 41.59 -1.45
CA PHE A 10 22.16 40.38 -2.23
C PHE A 10 23.45 39.67 -1.82
N ALA A 11 24.51 40.41 -1.45
CA ALA A 11 25.78 39.84 -1.00
C ALA A 11 25.66 39.03 0.31
N VAL A 12 24.64 39.28 1.14
CA VAL A 12 24.37 38.53 2.37
C VAL A 12 23.31 37.44 2.16
N VAL A 13 22.26 37.73 1.40
CA VAL A 13 21.17 36.78 1.16
C VAL A 13 21.63 35.59 0.33
N VAL A 14 22.44 35.80 -0.70
CA VAL A 14 22.95 34.70 -1.55
C VAL A 14 23.76 33.67 -0.77
N PRO A 15 24.80 34.02 0.01
CA PRO A 15 25.54 33.04 0.79
C PRO A 15 24.70 32.45 1.92
N PHE A 16 23.74 33.19 2.49
CA PHE A 16 22.83 32.65 3.50
C PHE A 16 21.92 31.57 2.92
N VAL A 17 21.31 31.83 1.75
CA VAL A 17 20.50 30.85 1.02
C VAL A 17 21.37 29.67 0.58
N LEU A 18 22.59 29.91 0.10
CA LEU A 18 23.54 28.86 -0.27
C LEU A 18 23.89 27.97 0.94
N ALA A 19 24.19 28.58 2.09
CA ALA A 19 24.46 27.87 3.34
C ALA A 19 23.25 27.05 3.82
N LEU A 20 22.04 27.59 3.66
CA LEU A 20 20.79 26.91 3.99
C LEU A 20 20.56 25.70 3.07
N VAL A 21 20.81 25.85 1.77
CA VAL A 21 20.73 24.75 0.79
C VAL A 21 21.74 23.65 1.09
N VAL A 22 22.98 24.01 1.44
CA VAL A 22 24.02 23.04 1.82
C VAL A 22 23.63 22.31 3.11
N ALA A 23 23.16 23.03 4.14
CA ALA A 23 22.73 22.45 5.41
C ALA A 23 21.53 21.48 5.28
N VAL A 24 20.59 21.78 4.37
CA VAL A 24 19.47 20.88 4.07
C VAL A 24 19.92 19.64 3.29
N SER A 25 20.94 19.79 2.42
CA SER A 25 21.46 18.70 1.60
C SER A 25 22.21 17.65 2.43
N ASP A 26 22.92 18.07 3.49
CA ASP A 26 23.69 17.16 4.35
C ASP A 26 22.81 16.22 5.19
N ARG A 27 21.53 16.58 5.40
CA ARG A 27 20.58 15.78 6.18
C ARG A 27 20.13 14.49 5.48
N ARG A 28 20.41 14.36 4.17
CA ARG A 28 20.14 13.13 3.40
C ARG A 28 21.15 12.02 3.65
N SER A 29 22.37 12.34 4.09
CA SER A 29 23.45 11.34 4.29
C SER A 29 23.22 10.40 5.49
N ALA A 30 22.29 10.73 6.38
CA ALA A 30 21.89 9.85 7.50
C ALA A 30 20.86 8.77 7.10
N ILE A 31 20.27 8.87 5.91
CA ILE A 31 19.18 7.98 5.45
C ILE A 31 19.74 6.63 4.93
N ASP A 32 21.02 6.55 4.55
CA ASP A 32 21.66 5.33 4.04
C ASP A 32 21.79 4.19 5.07
N ARG A 33 21.63 4.49 6.36
CA ARG A 33 21.56 3.46 7.41
C ARG A 33 20.17 2.89 7.59
N GLN A 34 19.12 3.61 7.21
CA GLN A 34 17.75 3.11 7.31
C GLN A 34 17.43 2.10 6.21
N ALA A 35 18.00 2.27 5.01
CA ALA A 35 17.83 1.32 3.90
C ALA A 35 18.32 -0.10 4.26
N ARG A 36 19.45 -0.22 4.97
CA ARG A 36 20.00 -1.52 5.38
C ARG A 36 19.17 -2.22 6.46
N ARG A 37 18.48 -1.46 7.32
CA ARG A 37 17.58 -2.02 8.33
C ARG A 37 16.29 -2.53 7.69
N LEU A 38 15.78 -1.86 6.67
CA LEU A 38 14.59 -2.30 5.94
C LEU A 38 14.81 -3.68 5.29
N ALA A 39 15.94 -3.85 4.58
CA ALA A 39 16.26 -5.12 3.92
C ALA A 39 16.45 -6.29 4.91
N ALA A 40 16.90 -6.02 6.14
CA ALA A 40 17.02 -7.04 7.17
C ALA A 40 15.68 -7.38 7.83
N VAL A 41 14.75 -6.43 7.87
CA VAL A 41 13.38 -6.64 8.36
C VAL A 41 12.57 -7.43 7.34
N GLU A 42 12.65 -7.06 6.05
CA GLU A 42 12.00 -7.80 4.96
C GLU A 42 12.44 -9.27 4.93
N ARG A 43 13.75 -9.53 4.95
CA ARG A 43 14.27 -10.92 4.99
C ARG A 43 13.79 -11.72 6.20
N LYS A 44 13.64 -11.09 7.38
CA LYS A 44 13.11 -11.77 8.57
C LYS A 44 11.61 -12.05 8.43
N LEU A 45 10.87 -11.15 7.79
CA LEU A 45 9.46 -11.34 7.52
C LEU A 45 9.26 -12.50 6.53
N ASP A 46 10.04 -12.56 5.46
CA ASP A 46 9.98 -13.64 4.47
C ASP A 46 10.22 -15.02 5.13
N LEU A 47 11.22 -15.11 6.01
CA LEU A 47 11.52 -16.36 6.74
C LEU A 47 10.41 -16.75 7.73
N ILE A 48 9.73 -15.77 8.34
CA ILE A 48 8.59 -16.05 9.22
C ILE A 48 7.37 -16.46 8.40
N MET A 49 7.13 -15.83 7.26
CA MET A 49 6.04 -16.18 6.34
C MET A 49 6.22 -17.60 5.78
N ASP A 50 7.43 -17.96 5.39
CA ASP A 50 7.79 -19.30 4.90
C ASP A 50 7.68 -20.36 6.02
N HIS A 51 8.09 -20.03 7.25
CA HIS A 51 8.02 -20.94 8.39
C HIS A 51 6.59 -21.16 8.92
N LEU A 52 5.67 -20.20 8.72
CA LEU A 52 4.32 -20.27 9.27
C LEU A 52 3.27 -20.88 8.31
N ASP A 53 3.61 -21.27 7.07
CA ASP A 53 2.67 -21.75 6.03
C ASP A 53 1.36 -20.93 6.00
N VAL A 54 1.47 -19.60 6.16
CA VAL A 54 0.32 -18.69 6.06
C VAL A 54 0.03 -18.53 4.58
N ARG A 55 -0.62 -19.55 4.02
CA ARG A 55 -1.34 -19.43 2.75
C ARG A 55 -2.25 -18.22 2.89
N GLU A 56 -2.14 -17.31 1.94
CA GLU A 56 -2.99 -16.11 1.84
C GLU A 56 -4.41 -16.45 2.31
N PRO A 57 -5.03 -15.60 3.16
CA PRO A 57 -6.32 -15.89 3.77
C PRO A 57 -7.27 -16.34 2.66
N GLU A 58 -7.61 -17.62 2.70
CA GLU A 58 -8.47 -18.27 1.72
C GLU A 58 -9.67 -17.35 1.52
N PRO A 59 -9.96 -16.87 0.30
CA PRO A 59 -10.92 -15.80 0.05
C PRO A 59 -12.26 -16.16 0.69
N THR A 60 -12.46 -15.65 1.91
CA THR A 60 -13.54 -16.09 2.77
C THR A 60 -14.71 -15.22 2.43
N LEU A 61 -15.63 -15.77 1.63
CA LEU A 61 -16.91 -15.12 1.40
C LEU A 61 -17.60 -14.92 2.77
N PRO A 62 -18.24 -13.76 3.00
CA PRO A 62 -19.09 -13.58 4.17
C PRO A 62 -20.08 -14.76 4.27
N GLY A 63 -20.35 -15.26 5.49
CA GLY A 63 -21.20 -16.46 5.70
C GLY A 63 -22.49 -16.48 4.85
N PRO A 64 -23.28 -15.40 4.80
CA PRO A 64 -24.49 -15.33 4.00
C PRO A 64 -24.26 -15.48 2.48
N VAL A 65 -23.08 -15.13 1.98
CA VAL A 65 -22.68 -15.25 0.56
C VAL A 65 -22.30 -16.70 0.26
N TRP A 66 -21.57 -17.35 1.17
CA TRP A 66 -21.20 -18.75 1.06
C TRP A 66 -22.42 -19.67 0.99
N GLU A 67 -23.42 -19.45 1.84
CA GLU A 67 -24.68 -20.20 1.82
C GLU A 67 -25.40 -20.13 0.46
N GLU A 68 -25.43 -18.96 -0.15
CA GLU A 68 -26.03 -18.78 -1.49
C GLU A 68 -25.21 -19.46 -2.58
N LEU A 69 -23.87 -19.43 -2.45
CA LEU A 69 -22.98 -20.03 -3.44
C LEU A 69 -23.08 -21.56 -3.43
N VAL A 70 -23.04 -22.18 -2.25
CA VAL A 70 -23.20 -23.65 -2.11
C VAL A 70 -24.59 -24.11 -2.55
N ALA A 71 -25.61 -23.27 -2.39
CA ALA A 71 -26.95 -23.57 -2.86
C ALA A 71 -27.16 -23.34 -4.37
N GLY A 72 -26.08 -23.06 -5.14
CA GLY A 72 -26.14 -22.81 -6.58
C GLY A 72 -26.77 -21.47 -6.98
N ARG A 73 -27.08 -20.60 -6.01
CA ARG A 73 -27.72 -19.30 -6.24
C ARG A 73 -26.68 -18.20 -6.42
N LYS A 74 -25.84 -18.35 -7.45
CA LYS A 74 -24.69 -17.48 -7.75
C LYS A 74 -25.05 -15.98 -7.83
N ILE A 75 -26.20 -15.64 -8.42
CA ILE A 75 -26.65 -14.24 -8.49
C ILE A 75 -26.92 -13.66 -7.10
N GLN A 76 -27.53 -14.45 -6.19
CA GLN A 76 -27.80 -14.01 -4.83
C GLN A 76 -26.51 -13.89 -4.02
N ALA A 77 -25.54 -14.79 -4.23
CA ALA A 77 -24.21 -14.68 -3.66
C ALA A 77 -23.53 -13.36 -4.07
N ILE A 78 -23.52 -13.04 -5.36
CA ILE A 78 -22.96 -11.77 -5.87
C ILE A 78 -23.67 -10.57 -5.25
N LYS A 79 -25.00 -10.60 -5.17
CA LYS A 79 -25.78 -9.52 -4.56
C LYS A 79 -25.41 -9.31 -3.08
N LYS A 80 -25.42 -10.38 -2.28
CA LYS A 80 -25.03 -10.32 -0.86
C LYS A 80 -23.57 -9.88 -0.67
N TYR A 81 -22.67 -10.27 -1.57
CA TYR A 81 -21.28 -9.85 -1.53
C TYR A 81 -21.16 -8.33 -1.71
N ARG A 82 -21.91 -7.76 -2.66
CA ARG A 82 -21.98 -6.31 -2.86
C ARG A 82 -22.56 -5.58 -1.66
N GLU A 83 -23.62 -6.11 -1.08
CA GLU A 83 -24.26 -5.53 0.10
C GLU A 83 -23.34 -5.55 1.33
N ALA A 84 -22.56 -6.62 1.50
CA ALA A 84 -21.64 -6.78 2.64
C ALA A 84 -20.35 -5.96 2.50
N THR A 85 -19.83 -5.80 1.27
CA THR A 85 -18.49 -5.20 1.03
C THR A 85 -18.54 -3.82 0.38
N GLY A 86 -19.67 -3.43 -0.22
CA GLY A 86 -19.77 -2.24 -1.06
C GLY A 86 -19.13 -2.39 -2.45
N ALA A 87 -18.64 -3.58 -2.81
CA ALA A 87 -17.94 -3.82 -4.06
C ALA A 87 -18.78 -3.53 -5.31
N GLY A 88 -18.09 -3.15 -6.38
CA GLY A 88 -18.69 -3.02 -7.71
C GLY A 88 -19.23 -4.37 -8.21
N LEU A 89 -20.14 -4.33 -9.20
CA LEU A 89 -20.74 -5.57 -9.73
C LEU A 89 -19.69 -6.52 -10.33
N LYS A 90 -18.70 -5.96 -11.02
CA LYS A 90 -17.59 -6.72 -11.61
C LYS A 90 -16.76 -7.40 -10.51
N GLU A 91 -16.30 -6.62 -9.54
CA GLU A 91 -15.49 -7.11 -8.41
C GLU A 91 -16.21 -8.20 -7.62
N ALA A 92 -17.51 -8.01 -7.35
CA ALA A 92 -18.31 -9.00 -6.64
C ALA A 92 -18.49 -10.29 -7.43
N LYS A 93 -18.69 -10.20 -8.75
CA LYS A 93 -18.74 -11.38 -9.63
C LYS A 93 -17.40 -12.11 -9.61
N ASP A 94 -16.30 -11.38 -9.81
CA ASP A 94 -14.96 -11.96 -9.90
C ASP A 94 -14.57 -12.66 -8.59
N ALA A 95 -14.88 -12.06 -7.44
CA ALA A 95 -14.64 -12.65 -6.13
C ALA A 95 -15.44 -13.93 -5.89
N VAL A 96 -16.76 -13.90 -6.16
CA VAL A 96 -17.63 -15.09 -6.00
C VAL A 96 -17.23 -16.20 -6.96
N GLU A 97 -16.86 -15.86 -8.20
CA GLU A 97 -16.41 -16.84 -9.21
C GLU A 97 -15.06 -17.45 -8.88
N LEU A 98 -14.12 -16.68 -8.34
CA LEU A 98 -12.84 -17.21 -7.89
C LEU A 98 -13.04 -18.29 -6.84
N VAL A 99 -13.88 -18.02 -5.84
CA VAL A 99 -14.17 -18.96 -4.75
C VAL A 99 -14.95 -20.18 -5.26
N ALA A 100 -15.90 -19.99 -6.17
CA ALA A 100 -16.62 -21.08 -6.81
C ALA A 100 -15.67 -22.04 -7.54
N ARG A 101 -14.73 -21.49 -8.34
CA ARG A 101 -13.73 -22.29 -9.08
C ARG A 101 -12.78 -23.03 -8.16
N GLN A 102 -12.28 -22.36 -7.11
CA GLN A 102 -11.37 -22.98 -6.14
C GLN A 102 -12.02 -24.15 -5.39
N ARG A 103 -13.35 -24.10 -5.20
CA ARG A 103 -14.11 -25.14 -4.47
C ARG A 103 -14.91 -26.08 -5.37
N GLY A 104 -14.77 -25.98 -6.69
CA GLY A 104 -15.43 -26.87 -7.66
C GLY A 104 -16.96 -26.74 -7.71
N LEU A 105 -17.49 -25.54 -7.44
CA LEU A 105 -18.93 -25.23 -7.39
C LEU A 105 -19.41 -24.51 -8.67
N GLU A 106 -19.09 -25.03 -9.85
CA GLU A 106 -19.56 -24.46 -11.13
C GLU A 106 -21.04 -24.72 -11.42
#